data_AF-A0A8S1CTI4-F1
#
_entry.id   AF-A0A8S1CTI4-F1
#
_cell.length_a   1.000
_cell.length_b   1.000
_cell.length_c   1.000
_cell.angle_alpha   90.00
_cell.angle_beta   90.00
_cell.angle_gamma   90.00
#
_symmetry.space_group_name_H-M   'P 1'
#
loop_
_entity.id
_entity.type
_entity.pdbx_description
1 polymer ?
#
loop_
_entity_poly.entity_id
_entity_poly.type
_entity_poly.pdbx_seq_one_letter_code
_entity_poly.pdbx_strand_id
1 'polypeptide(L)'
;MLGSFFNIDGGYLEGLCRGFKCGILKQADYLNLVQCETLEDLKLHLQGTDYGNFLANEPSPLAVSVIDDKLREKLVIEFQHMRNHAVEPLSTFLDFITYSYMIDNIILLITGTLHQRPISELIPKCHPLGSFEQMEAIHVAATPAELYNAVLVDTPLAPFFVDCISEQDLDEMNIEIIRNTLYKAYLEAFFAFCKDLGGTTAESMCEILAFEADRRAIIITINSFGTELTKDDRVKLYPKVGKLYPDGLAALARADDYEQVKAVAEYYAVS
;
A
#
# COMPACT_ATOMS: atom_id res chain seq x y z
N MET A 1 8.11 29.85 -9.24
CA MET A 1 6.77 30.45 -9.01
C MET A 1 5.81 29.50 -8.28
N LEU A 2 5.96 28.17 -8.40
CA LEU A 2 5.16 27.18 -7.65
C LEU A 2 5.36 27.21 -6.12
N GLY A 3 6.59 27.45 -5.64
CA GLY A 3 6.86 27.50 -4.19
C GLY A 3 6.23 28.67 -3.42
N SER A 4 5.76 29.75 -4.09
CA SER A 4 5.17 30.89 -3.38
C SER A 4 3.70 30.69 -3.00
N PHE A 5 2.98 29.88 -3.77
CA PHE A 5 1.56 29.56 -3.48
C PHE A 5 1.42 28.27 -2.66
N PHE A 6 2.39 27.36 -2.72
CA PHE A 6 2.38 26.13 -1.92
C PHE A 6 2.24 26.39 -0.42
N ASN A 7 2.95 27.38 0.11
CA ASN A 7 2.94 27.68 1.54
C ASN A 7 1.60 28.21 2.07
N ILE A 8 0.69 28.65 1.20
CA ILE A 8 -0.63 29.15 1.59
C ILE A 8 -1.44 28.02 2.22
N ASP A 9 -1.47 26.85 1.59
CA ASP A 9 -2.28 25.71 2.01
C ASP A 9 -1.44 24.54 2.54
N GLY A 10 -0.22 24.35 2.03
CA GLY A 10 0.66 23.20 2.34
C GLY A 10 1.76 23.48 3.37
N GLY A 11 2.02 24.74 3.72
CA GLY A 11 3.20 25.11 4.54
C GLY A 11 3.18 24.53 5.96
N TYR A 12 2.02 24.56 6.61
CA TYR A 12 1.85 23.96 7.95
C TYR A 12 2.08 22.44 7.93
N LEU A 13 1.46 21.75 6.96
CA LEU A 13 1.56 20.30 6.83
C LEU A 13 2.94 19.83 6.40
N GLU A 14 3.64 20.59 5.57
CA GLU A 14 5.04 20.32 5.23
C GLU A 14 5.92 20.42 6.48
N GLY A 15 5.76 21.48 7.28
CA GLY A 15 6.49 21.66 8.53
C GLY A 15 6.23 20.51 9.51
N LEU A 16 4.97 20.10 9.65
CA LEU A 16 4.59 18.97 10.49
C LEU A 16 5.20 17.65 10.01
N CYS A 17 5.11 17.36 8.70
CA CYS A 17 5.68 16.15 8.10
C CYS A 17 7.20 16.08 8.26
N ARG A 18 7.90 17.22 8.06
CA ARG A 18 9.34 17.32 8.31
C ARG A 18 9.68 17.14 9.79
N GLY A 19 8.81 17.58 10.69
CA GLY A 19 8.89 17.29 12.13
C GLY A 19 8.84 15.79 12.40
N PHE A 20 7.83 15.09 11.87
CA PHE A 20 7.73 13.63 12.02
C PHE A 20 8.93 12.88 11.42
N LYS A 21 9.47 13.35 10.29
CA LYS A 21 10.70 12.79 9.71
C LYS A 21 11.88 12.86 10.69
N CYS A 22 11.99 13.90 11.51
CA CYS A 22 13.08 14.03 12.48
C CYS A 22 13.02 12.97 13.60
N GLY A 23 11.83 12.40 13.86
CA GLY A 23 11.62 11.34 14.84
C GLY A 23 11.91 9.92 14.35
N ILE A 24 12.29 9.76 13.07
CA ILE A 24 12.74 8.47 12.56
C ILE A 24 14.07 8.11 13.23
N LEU A 25 14.12 6.89 13.78
CA LEU A 25 15.30 6.36 14.47
C LEU A 25 16.55 6.44 13.59
N LYS A 26 17.64 6.89 14.20
CA LYS A 26 18.95 7.00 13.55
C LYS A 26 19.78 5.75 13.81
N GLN A 27 20.90 5.63 13.11
CA GLN A 27 21.84 4.52 13.27
C GLN A 27 22.26 4.32 14.74
N ALA A 28 22.46 5.40 15.48
CA ALA A 28 22.83 5.33 16.90
C ALA A 28 21.72 4.71 17.76
N ASP A 29 20.46 5.04 17.48
CA ASP A 29 19.31 4.48 18.20
C ASP A 29 19.19 2.97 17.92
N TYR A 30 19.34 2.55 16.66
CA TYR A 30 19.36 1.12 16.31
C TYR A 30 20.48 0.34 17.00
N LEU A 31 21.67 0.93 17.17
CA LEU A 31 22.77 0.28 17.90
C LEU A 31 22.41 0.04 19.38
N ASN A 32 21.66 0.95 20.00
CA ASN A 32 21.17 0.77 21.37
C ASN A 32 20.08 -0.31 21.43
N LEU A 33 19.17 -0.35 20.45
CA LEU A 33 18.09 -1.35 20.42
C LEU A 33 18.63 -2.79 20.23
N VAL A 34 19.72 -2.97 19.48
CA VAL A 34 20.35 -4.30 19.31
C VAL A 34 20.97 -4.82 20.60
N GLN A 35 21.35 -3.94 21.53
CA GLN A 35 21.94 -4.31 22.82
C GLN A 35 20.89 -4.68 23.89
N CYS A 36 19.60 -4.55 23.59
CA CYS A 36 18.53 -4.88 24.53
C CYS A 36 18.43 -6.40 24.71
N GLU A 37 18.39 -6.86 25.97
CA GLU A 37 18.23 -8.29 26.29
C GLU A 37 16.76 -8.67 26.50
N THR A 38 15.91 -7.71 26.88
CA THR A 38 14.48 -7.92 27.13
C THR A 38 13.60 -6.89 26.42
N LEU A 39 12.30 -7.19 26.29
CA LEU A 39 11.31 -6.26 25.72
C LEU A 39 11.06 -5.04 26.63
N GLU A 40 11.30 -5.17 27.93
CA GLU A 40 11.21 -4.03 28.86
C GLU A 40 12.39 -3.06 28.64
N ASP A 41 13.60 -3.57 28.36
CA ASP A 41 14.74 -2.73 27.97
C ASP A 41 14.45 -1.98 26.67
N LEU A 42 13.88 -2.68 25.68
CA LEU A 42 13.47 -2.08 24.41
C LEU A 42 12.47 -0.93 24.65
N LYS A 43 11.48 -1.15 25.52
CA LYS A 43 10.50 -0.12 25.91
C LYS A 43 11.18 1.10 26.54
N LEU A 44 12.11 0.90 27.47
CA LEU A 44 12.85 1.99 28.12
C LEU A 44 13.68 2.80 27.12
N HIS A 45 14.34 2.12 26.17
CA HIS A 45 15.11 2.81 25.13
C HIS A 45 14.20 3.59 24.16
N LEU A 46 13.06 3.02 23.76
CA LEU A 46 12.09 3.71 22.90
C LEU A 46 11.43 4.91 23.58
N GLN A 47 11.26 4.89 24.90
CA GLN A 47 10.78 6.06 25.66
C GLN A 47 11.73 7.26 25.57
N GLY A 48 13.03 7.02 25.38
CA GLY A 48 14.03 8.07 25.15
C GLY A 48 14.00 8.68 23.75
N THR A 49 13.17 8.15 22.85
CA THR A 49 13.00 8.61 21.47
C THR A 49 11.65 9.32 21.29
N ASP A 50 11.38 9.83 20.09
CA ASP A 50 10.10 10.46 19.74
C ASP A 50 8.89 9.50 19.81
N TYR A 51 9.12 8.18 19.96
CA TYR A 51 8.06 7.21 20.25
C TYR A 51 7.42 7.44 21.62
N GLY A 52 8.18 7.96 22.60
CA GLY A 52 7.70 8.37 23.91
C GLY A 52 7.04 7.24 24.70
N ASN A 53 6.06 7.59 25.52
CA ASN A 53 5.40 6.68 26.46
C ASN A 53 4.24 5.87 25.85
N PHE A 54 4.37 5.42 24.60
CA PHE A 54 3.28 4.73 23.89
C PHE A 54 2.88 3.36 24.49
N LEU A 55 3.79 2.72 25.25
CA LEU A 55 3.56 1.44 25.95
C LEU A 55 3.32 1.60 27.46
N ALA A 56 3.05 2.81 27.96
CA ALA A 56 2.95 3.06 29.41
C ALA A 56 1.76 2.34 30.09
N ASN A 57 0.67 2.13 29.35
CA ASN A 57 -0.57 1.55 29.88
C ASN A 57 -0.69 0.03 29.66
N GLU A 58 0.29 -0.60 29.01
CA GLU A 58 0.23 -2.02 28.69
C GLU A 58 0.73 -2.88 29.87
N PRO A 59 -0.05 -3.90 30.30
CA PRO A 59 0.34 -4.77 31.40
C PRO A 59 1.46 -5.74 30.98
N SER A 60 2.38 -6.04 31.89
CA SER A 60 3.38 -7.10 31.68
C SER A 60 2.71 -8.49 31.74
N PRO A 61 3.13 -9.47 30.91
CA PRO A 61 4.26 -9.42 29.99
C PRO A 61 3.94 -8.74 28.64
N LEU A 62 4.85 -7.90 28.18
CA LEU A 62 4.79 -7.29 26.84
C LEU A 62 4.89 -8.38 25.77
N ALA A 63 3.91 -8.43 24.88
CA ALA A 63 3.94 -9.25 23.69
C ALA A 63 4.41 -8.42 22.48
N VAL A 64 5.13 -9.06 21.56
CA VAL A 64 5.62 -8.41 20.33
C VAL A 64 4.47 -7.89 19.47
N SER A 65 3.33 -8.59 19.44
CA SER A 65 2.13 -8.16 18.72
C SER A 65 1.59 -6.82 19.22
N VAL A 66 1.58 -6.61 20.55
CA VAL A 66 1.12 -5.36 21.15
C VAL A 66 2.03 -4.19 20.77
N ILE A 67 3.34 -4.43 20.67
CA ILE A 67 4.30 -3.41 20.22
C ILE A 67 4.03 -3.04 18.75
N ASP A 68 3.87 -4.03 17.87
CA ASP A 68 3.55 -3.79 16.46
C ASP A 68 2.23 -3.01 16.29
N ASP A 69 1.17 -3.44 16.99
CA ASP A 69 -0.14 -2.79 16.93
C ASP A 69 -0.07 -1.33 17.40
N LYS A 70 0.60 -1.06 18.53
CA LYS A 70 0.71 0.30 19.07
C LYS A 70 1.60 1.22 18.23
N LEU A 71 2.68 0.69 17.63
CA LEU A 71 3.51 1.44 16.69
C LEU A 71 2.71 1.79 15.42
N ARG A 72 1.93 0.85 14.90
CA ARG A 72 1.05 1.08 13.75
C ARG A 72 -0.05 2.08 14.08
N GLU A 73 -0.69 1.97 15.24
CA GLU A 73 -1.73 2.89 15.71
C GLU A 73 -1.23 4.33 15.77
N LYS A 74 -0.01 4.55 16.29
CA LYS A 74 0.61 5.88 16.31
C LYS A 74 0.78 6.47 14.91
N LEU A 75 1.33 5.69 13.97
CA LEU A 75 1.49 6.11 12.57
C LEU A 75 0.14 6.47 11.92
N VAL A 76 -0.89 5.66 12.20
CA VAL A 76 -2.25 5.88 11.69
C VAL A 76 -2.82 7.20 12.19
N ILE A 77 -2.69 7.47 13.50
CA ILE A 77 -3.17 8.72 14.11
C ILE A 77 -2.45 9.94 13.51
N GLU A 78 -1.13 9.86 13.35
CA GLU A 78 -0.32 10.93 12.74
C GLU A 78 -0.73 11.19 11.28
N PHE A 79 -0.95 10.12 10.50
CA PHE A 79 -1.41 10.23 9.11
C PHE A 79 -2.83 10.81 9.02
N GLN A 80 -3.76 10.32 9.86
CA GLN A 80 -5.14 10.84 9.90
C GLN A 80 -5.18 12.31 10.29
N HIS A 81 -4.33 12.72 11.24
CA HIS A 81 -4.21 14.12 11.62
C HIS A 81 -3.76 14.99 10.43
N MET A 82 -2.77 14.53 9.64
CA MET A 82 -2.36 15.22 8.41
C MET A 82 -3.50 15.27 7.38
N ARG A 83 -4.20 14.14 7.17
CA ARG A 83 -5.30 14.03 6.22
C ARG A 83 -6.49 14.94 6.54
N ASN A 84 -6.80 15.11 7.82
CA ASN A 84 -7.91 15.93 8.29
C ASN A 84 -7.67 17.44 8.10
N HIS A 85 -6.41 17.87 8.05
CA HIS A 85 -6.02 19.26 7.84
C HIS A 85 -5.61 19.56 6.40
N ALA A 86 -5.57 18.54 5.53
CA ALA A 86 -5.24 18.69 4.13
C ALA A 86 -6.46 19.16 3.31
N VAL A 87 -6.24 20.15 2.45
CA VAL A 87 -7.19 20.62 1.44
C VAL A 87 -6.77 20.15 0.05
N GLU A 88 -7.67 20.25 -0.93
CA GLU A 88 -7.35 19.93 -2.32
C GLU A 88 -6.21 20.84 -2.82
N PRO A 89 -5.15 20.31 -3.47
CA PRO A 89 -5.01 18.95 -4.04
C PRO A 89 -4.37 17.90 -3.13
N LEU A 90 -3.90 18.27 -1.93
CA LEU A 90 -3.19 17.36 -1.02
C LEU A 90 -4.12 16.32 -0.38
N SER A 91 -5.38 16.67 -0.11
CA SER A 91 -6.38 15.72 0.39
C SER A 91 -6.51 14.50 -0.53
N THR A 92 -6.72 14.75 -1.83
CA THR A 92 -6.84 13.71 -2.87
C THR A 92 -5.55 12.90 -2.98
N PHE A 93 -4.39 13.55 -2.90
CA PHE A 93 -3.10 12.85 -2.88
C PHE A 93 -2.97 11.87 -1.71
N LEU A 94 -3.38 12.29 -0.50
CA LEU A 94 -3.35 11.43 0.67
C LEU A 94 -4.41 10.31 0.58
N ASP A 95 -5.56 10.55 -0.05
CA ASP A 95 -6.54 9.50 -0.35
C ASP A 95 -5.98 8.44 -1.31
N PHE A 96 -5.23 8.83 -2.33
CA PHE A 96 -4.54 7.86 -3.19
C PHE A 96 -3.56 6.98 -2.38
N ILE A 97 -2.93 7.48 -1.33
CA ILE A 97 -2.06 6.65 -0.48
C ILE A 97 -2.89 5.62 0.30
N THR A 98 -4.09 5.97 0.76
CA THR A 98 -4.95 5.02 1.50
C THR A 98 -5.54 3.94 0.61
N TYR A 99 -5.74 4.21 -0.69
CA TYR A 99 -6.27 3.23 -1.65
C TYR A 99 -5.44 1.96 -1.75
N SER A 100 -4.11 2.02 -1.61
CA SER A 100 -3.26 0.82 -1.55
C SER A 100 -3.69 -0.11 -0.41
N TYR A 101 -3.90 0.44 0.79
CA TYR A 101 -4.33 -0.33 1.96
C TYR A 101 -5.78 -0.78 1.85
N MET A 102 -6.64 0.01 1.19
CA MET A 102 -8.02 -0.40 0.92
C MET A 102 -8.09 -1.61 0.00
N ILE A 103 -7.27 -1.65 -1.06
CA ILE A 103 -7.18 -2.81 -1.96
C ILE A 103 -6.78 -4.06 -1.16
N ASP A 104 -5.74 -3.98 -0.33
CA ASP A 104 -5.29 -5.12 0.48
C ASP A 104 -6.37 -5.59 1.46
N ASN A 105 -7.07 -4.65 2.12
CA ASN A 105 -8.18 -4.96 3.02
C ASN A 105 -9.33 -5.65 2.30
N ILE A 106 -9.73 -5.16 1.12
CA ILE A 106 -10.81 -5.78 0.33
C ILE A 106 -10.43 -7.20 -0.09
N ILE A 107 -9.19 -7.40 -0.55
CA ILE A 107 -8.71 -8.73 -0.91
C ILE A 107 -8.70 -9.67 0.29
N LEU A 108 -8.28 -9.18 1.47
CA LEU A 108 -8.32 -9.94 2.71
C LEU A 108 -9.75 -10.34 3.09
N LEU A 109 -10.71 -9.42 2.95
CA LEU A 109 -12.12 -9.66 3.23
C LEU A 109 -12.73 -10.69 2.27
N ILE A 110 -12.50 -10.55 0.95
CA ILE A 110 -13.00 -11.50 -0.07
C ILE A 110 -12.44 -12.90 0.20
N THR A 111 -11.13 -13.01 0.46
CA THR A 111 -10.48 -14.30 0.76
C THR A 111 -11.05 -14.91 2.04
N GLY A 112 -11.23 -14.13 3.09
CA GLY A 112 -11.80 -14.61 4.34
C GLY A 112 -13.26 -15.09 4.20
N THR A 113 -14.08 -14.38 3.41
CA THR A 113 -15.46 -14.79 3.10
C THR A 113 -15.50 -16.08 2.28
N LEU A 114 -14.57 -16.28 1.33
CA LEU A 114 -14.46 -17.53 0.58
C LEU A 114 -14.15 -18.74 1.49
N HIS A 115 -13.32 -18.53 2.52
CA HIS A 115 -13.07 -19.53 3.56
C HIS A 115 -14.15 -19.59 4.66
N GLN A 116 -15.30 -18.94 4.47
CA GLN A 116 -16.42 -18.92 5.42
C GLN A 116 -16.05 -18.38 6.81
N ARG A 117 -15.05 -17.49 6.89
CA ARG A 117 -14.72 -16.81 8.15
C ARG A 117 -15.63 -15.60 8.35
N PRO A 118 -16.14 -15.38 9.56
CA PRO A 118 -16.98 -14.23 9.84
C PRO A 118 -16.16 -12.94 9.68
N ILE A 119 -16.76 -11.94 9.03
CA ILE A 119 -16.12 -10.63 8.76
C ILE A 119 -15.67 -9.93 10.05
N SER A 120 -16.39 -10.15 11.16
CA SER A 120 -16.02 -9.62 12.48
C SER A 120 -14.66 -10.11 12.99
N GLU A 121 -14.19 -11.28 12.56
CA GLU A 121 -12.84 -11.79 12.89
C GLU A 121 -11.76 -11.27 11.93
N LEU A 122 -12.15 -10.78 10.75
CA LEU A 122 -11.24 -10.27 9.73
C LEU A 122 -10.92 -8.79 9.94
N ILE A 123 -11.88 -8.00 10.41
CA ILE A 123 -11.72 -6.56 10.63
C ILE A 123 -10.55 -6.20 11.53
N PRO A 124 -10.30 -6.88 12.68
CA PRO A 124 -9.13 -6.59 13.50
C PRO A 124 -7.80 -6.85 12.79
N LYS A 125 -7.80 -7.62 11.68
CA LYS A 125 -6.62 -7.91 10.87
C LYS A 125 -6.46 -6.94 9.69
N CYS A 126 -7.47 -6.13 9.39
CA CYS A 126 -7.40 -5.12 8.35
C CYS A 126 -6.45 -3.99 8.76
N HIS A 127 -5.76 -3.39 7.79
CA HIS A 127 -4.91 -2.24 8.03
C HIS A 127 -5.76 -0.99 8.30
N PRO A 128 -5.56 -0.26 9.42
CA PRO A 128 -6.41 0.87 9.78
C PRO A 128 -6.41 2.03 8.78
N LEU A 129 -5.32 2.25 8.03
CA LEU A 129 -5.30 3.27 6.97
C LEU A 129 -6.25 2.97 5.79
N GLY A 130 -6.59 1.70 5.60
CA GLY A 130 -7.51 1.25 4.55
C GLY A 130 -8.92 1.00 5.06
N SER A 131 -9.28 1.48 6.26
CA SER A 131 -10.65 1.41 6.76
C SER A 131 -11.53 2.46 6.06
N PHE A 132 -12.78 2.12 5.80
CA PHE A 132 -13.78 3.04 5.26
C PHE A 132 -14.96 3.13 6.23
N GLU A 133 -15.57 4.32 6.31
CA GLU A 133 -16.61 4.63 7.30
C GLU A 133 -17.86 3.73 7.15
N GLN A 134 -18.17 3.24 5.95
CA GLN A 134 -19.30 2.34 5.71
C GLN A 134 -18.99 0.84 5.93
N MET A 135 -18.00 0.47 6.77
CA MET A 135 -17.74 -0.95 7.08
C MET A 135 -18.96 -1.71 7.64
N GLU A 136 -19.93 -1.01 8.23
CA GLU A 136 -21.19 -1.62 8.70
C GLU A 136 -22.00 -2.27 7.57
N ALA A 137 -21.98 -1.71 6.36
CA ALA A 137 -22.69 -2.29 5.21
C ALA A 137 -22.09 -3.63 4.79
N ILE A 138 -20.78 -3.79 4.99
CA ILE A 138 -20.05 -5.01 4.66
C ILE A 138 -20.33 -6.14 5.66
N HIS A 139 -20.65 -5.84 6.92
CA HIS A 139 -21.03 -6.88 7.88
C HIS A 139 -22.24 -7.71 7.45
N VAL A 140 -23.07 -7.17 6.56
CA VAL A 140 -24.29 -7.81 6.08
C VAL A 140 -24.01 -8.78 4.92
N ALA A 141 -22.88 -8.62 4.22
CA ALA A 141 -22.54 -9.46 3.08
C ALA A 141 -22.15 -10.88 3.55
N ALA A 142 -22.91 -11.89 3.13
CA ALA A 142 -22.64 -13.28 3.47
C ALA A 142 -21.93 -14.03 2.32
N THR A 143 -22.05 -13.49 1.10
CA THR A 143 -21.42 -14.06 -0.10
C THR A 143 -20.31 -13.17 -0.65
N PRO A 144 -19.27 -13.74 -1.29
CA PRO A 144 -18.24 -12.96 -1.97
C PRO A 144 -18.78 -11.99 -3.02
N ALA A 145 -19.86 -12.38 -3.71
CA ALA A 145 -20.55 -11.55 -4.70
C ALA A 145 -21.26 -10.34 -4.07
N GLU A 146 -21.96 -10.52 -2.96
CA GLU A 146 -22.54 -9.40 -2.20
C GLU A 146 -21.47 -8.46 -1.67
N LEU A 147 -20.34 -9.01 -1.18
CA LEU A 147 -19.21 -8.22 -0.72
C LEU A 147 -18.60 -7.41 -1.86
N TYR A 148 -18.42 -8.02 -3.02
CA TYR A 148 -17.94 -7.36 -4.23
C TYR A 148 -18.85 -6.18 -4.64
N ASN A 149 -20.16 -6.41 -4.67
CA ASN A 149 -21.14 -5.38 -5.02
C ASN A 149 -21.21 -4.26 -3.96
N ALA A 150 -21.13 -4.58 -2.67
CA ALA A 150 -21.08 -3.58 -1.61
C ALA A 150 -19.83 -2.68 -1.73
N VAL A 151 -18.68 -3.29 -1.99
CA VAL A 151 -17.42 -2.57 -2.22
C VAL A 151 -17.51 -1.68 -3.46
N LEU A 152 -18.10 -2.18 -4.55
CA LEU A 152 -18.28 -1.42 -5.79
C LEU A 152 -19.16 -0.19 -5.64
N VAL A 153 -20.19 -0.24 -4.79
CA VAL A 153 -21.13 0.87 -4.63
C VAL A 153 -20.58 1.93 -3.68
N ASP A 154 -19.95 1.50 -2.59
CA ASP A 154 -19.64 2.38 -1.46
C ASP A 154 -18.18 2.83 -1.39
N THR A 155 -17.27 2.25 -2.20
CA THR A 155 -15.84 2.62 -2.16
C THR A 155 -15.40 3.47 -3.36
N PRO A 156 -14.45 4.39 -3.16
CA PRO A 156 -13.86 5.18 -4.26
C PRO A 156 -13.04 4.33 -5.23
N LEU A 157 -12.91 3.02 -4.99
CA LEU A 157 -12.20 2.09 -5.86
C LEU A 157 -13.07 1.59 -7.02
N ALA A 158 -14.38 1.89 -7.02
CA ALA A 158 -15.31 1.48 -8.07
C ALA A 158 -14.78 1.67 -9.51
N PRO A 159 -14.11 2.80 -9.86
CA PRO A 159 -13.57 2.98 -11.21
C PRO A 159 -12.49 1.97 -11.58
N PHE A 160 -11.75 1.42 -10.61
CA PHE A 160 -10.66 0.46 -10.84
C PHE A 160 -11.18 -0.98 -11.02
N PHE A 161 -12.41 -1.25 -10.58
CA PHE A 161 -13.04 -2.57 -10.71
C PHE A 161 -13.77 -2.76 -12.04
N VAL A 162 -14.00 -1.71 -12.83
CA VAL A 162 -14.69 -1.80 -14.14
C VAL A 162 -13.94 -2.71 -15.12
N ASP A 163 -12.61 -2.75 -15.02
CA ASP A 163 -11.75 -3.60 -15.83
C ASP A 163 -11.46 -4.98 -15.17
N CYS A 164 -12.01 -5.23 -13.98
CA CYS A 164 -11.83 -6.48 -13.24
C CYS A 164 -12.97 -7.48 -13.54
N ILE A 165 -12.62 -8.76 -13.41
CA ILE A 165 -13.30 -9.98 -13.88
C ILE A 165 -14.78 -10.09 -13.43
N SER A 166 -15.55 -10.90 -14.17
CA SER A 166 -16.93 -11.29 -13.88
C SER A 166 -17.13 -11.94 -12.51
N GLU A 167 -18.32 -11.70 -11.92
CA GLU A 167 -18.82 -12.20 -10.62
C GLU A 167 -18.73 -13.73 -10.42
N GLN A 168 -18.47 -14.50 -11.49
CA GLN A 168 -18.50 -15.97 -11.51
C GLN A 168 -17.14 -16.65 -11.26
N ASP A 169 -16.05 -15.89 -11.19
CA ASP A 169 -14.69 -16.44 -11.16
C ASP A 169 -13.94 -16.17 -9.84
N LEU A 170 -14.63 -16.07 -8.70
CA LEU A 170 -13.98 -15.77 -7.40
C LEU A 170 -13.32 -17.02 -6.76
N ASP A 171 -12.21 -17.49 -7.33
CA ASP A 171 -11.33 -18.52 -6.76
C ASP A 171 -10.01 -17.91 -6.22
N GLU A 172 -9.27 -18.61 -5.36
CA GLU A 172 -8.02 -18.12 -4.75
C GLU A 172 -6.99 -17.59 -5.77
N MET A 173 -6.81 -18.29 -6.90
CA MET A 173 -5.94 -17.82 -7.98
C MET A 173 -6.45 -16.53 -8.63
N ASN A 174 -7.77 -16.42 -8.77
CA ASN A 174 -8.41 -15.25 -9.36
C ASN A 174 -8.39 -14.05 -8.40
N ILE A 175 -8.35 -14.26 -7.07
CA ILE A 175 -8.16 -13.19 -6.09
C ILE A 175 -6.82 -12.48 -6.28
N GLU A 176 -5.73 -13.22 -6.50
CA GLU A 176 -4.42 -12.61 -6.76
C GLU A 176 -4.38 -11.88 -8.12
N ILE A 177 -5.09 -12.40 -9.12
CA ILE A 177 -5.28 -11.72 -10.40
C ILE A 177 -6.07 -10.42 -10.22
N ILE A 178 -7.14 -10.42 -9.43
CA ILE A 178 -7.94 -9.24 -9.08
C ILE A 178 -7.07 -8.24 -8.32
N ARG A 179 -6.30 -8.67 -7.31
CA ARG A 179 -5.36 -7.82 -6.57
C ARG A 179 -4.41 -7.10 -7.54
N ASN A 180 -3.74 -7.84 -8.42
CA ASN A 180 -2.78 -7.28 -9.35
C ASN A 180 -3.43 -6.34 -10.37
N THR A 181 -4.64 -6.66 -10.85
CA THR A 181 -5.39 -5.82 -11.79
C THR A 181 -5.83 -4.50 -11.15
N LEU A 182 -6.33 -4.55 -9.90
CA LEU A 182 -6.66 -3.36 -9.12
C LEU A 182 -5.44 -2.49 -8.87
N TYR A 183 -4.33 -3.09 -8.45
CA TYR A 183 -3.09 -2.36 -8.22
C TYR A 183 -2.55 -1.71 -9.49
N LYS A 184 -2.69 -2.38 -10.65
CA LYS A 184 -2.35 -1.79 -11.94
C LYS A 184 -3.17 -0.54 -12.22
N ALA A 185 -4.50 -0.64 -12.15
CA ALA A 185 -5.38 0.50 -12.43
C ALA A 185 -5.14 1.65 -11.44
N TYR A 186 -4.93 1.31 -10.17
CA TYR A 186 -4.55 2.25 -9.11
C TYR A 186 -3.24 2.98 -9.43
N LEU A 187 -2.17 2.27 -9.79
CA LEU A 187 -0.87 2.87 -10.09
C LEU A 187 -0.91 3.75 -11.34
N GLU A 188 -1.63 3.32 -12.38
CA GLU A 188 -1.81 4.11 -13.60
C GLU A 188 -2.58 5.41 -13.33
N ALA A 189 -3.65 5.34 -12.55
CA ALA A 189 -4.43 6.51 -12.15
C ALA A 189 -3.65 7.44 -11.22
N PHE A 190 -2.92 6.90 -10.24
CA PHE A 190 -2.13 7.71 -9.32
C PHE A 190 -0.95 8.39 -10.04
N PHE A 191 -0.31 7.71 -10.99
CA PHE A 191 0.72 8.29 -11.84
C PHE A 191 0.16 9.42 -12.71
N ALA A 192 -1.03 9.23 -13.32
CA ALA A 192 -1.69 10.27 -14.10
C ALA A 192 -2.05 11.49 -13.25
N PHE A 193 -2.56 11.27 -12.03
CA PHE A 193 -2.84 12.34 -11.07
C PHE A 193 -1.57 13.11 -10.68
N CYS A 194 -0.48 12.42 -10.31
CA CYS A 194 0.80 13.06 -9.99
C CYS A 194 1.37 13.87 -11.16
N LYS A 195 1.19 13.38 -12.39
CA LYS A 195 1.63 14.08 -13.61
C LYS A 195 0.81 15.35 -13.87
N ASP A 196 -0.49 15.32 -13.59
CA ASP A 196 -1.39 16.47 -13.72
C ASP A 196 -1.06 17.59 -12.70
N LEU A 197 -0.73 17.22 -11.46
CA LEU A 197 -0.25 18.18 -10.45
C LEU A 197 1.01 18.94 -10.89
N GLY A 198 1.87 18.29 -11.67
CA GLY A 198 3.07 18.89 -12.24
C GLY A 198 4.13 19.30 -11.21
N GLY A 199 5.14 20.03 -11.70
CA GLY A 199 6.23 20.58 -10.88
C GLY A 199 7.08 19.51 -10.17
N THR A 200 7.64 19.88 -9.01
CA THR A 200 8.53 19.00 -8.23
C THR A 200 7.82 17.77 -7.68
N THR A 201 6.51 17.86 -7.42
CA THR A 201 5.69 16.71 -6.99
C THR A 201 5.65 15.65 -8.07
N ALA A 202 5.39 16.04 -9.32
CA ALA A 202 5.39 15.12 -10.45
C ALA A 202 6.77 14.47 -10.64
N GLU A 203 7.85 15.25 -10.63
CA GLU A 203 9.21 14.71 -10.83
C GLU A 203 9.58 13.66 -9.76
N SER A 204 9.33 13.96 -8.48
CA SER A 204 9.71 13.08 -7.37
C SER A 204 8.78 11.87 -7.26
N MET A 205 7.46 12.07 -7.32
CA MET A 205 6.50 10.98 -7.14
C MET A 205 6.42 10.06 -8.35
N CYS A 206 6.54 10.57 -9.58
CA CYS A 206 6.54 9.71 -10.76
C CYS A 206 7.75 8.77 -10.76
N GLU A 207 8.91 9.17 -10.24
CA GLU A 207 10.07 8.28 -10.08
C GLU A 207 9.79 7.17 -9.06
N ILE A 208 9.20 7.50 -7.92
CA ILE A 208 8.84 6.52 -6.88
C ILE A 208 7.78 5.53 -7.41
N LEU A 209 6.75 6.04 -8.09
CA LEU A 209 5.69 5.21 -8.66
C LEU A 209 6.18 4.35 -9.82
N ALA A 210 7.11 4.87 -10.64
CA ALA A 210 7.79 4.11 -11.67
C ALA A 210 8.53 2.90 -11.06
N PHE A 211 9.30 3.14 -9.99
CA PHE A 211 9.99 2.05 -9.28
C PHE A 211 9.02 1.03 -8.69
N GLU A 212 7.90 1.48 -8.11
CA GLU A 212 6.89 0.58 -7.55
C GLU A 212 6.24 -0.31 -8.61
N ALA A 213 5.94 0.27 -9.79
CA ALA A 213 5.39 -0.46 -10.92
C ALA A 213 6.38 -1.48 -11.49
N ASP A 214 7.64 -1.07 -11.65
CA ASP A 214 8.75 -1.91 -12.10
C ASP A 214 8.96 -3.10 -11.13
N ARG A 215 8.98 -2.83 -9.82
CA ARG A 215 9.06 -3.84 -8.76
C ARG A 215 7.92 -4.86 -8.89
N ARG A 216 6.69 -4.39 -9.08
CA ARG A 216 5.52 -5.28 -9.22
C ARG A 216 5.59 -6.13 -10.48
N ALA A 217 5.98 -5.56 -11.61
CA ALA A 217 6.14 -6.33 -12.85
C ALA A 217 7.14 -7.49 -12.70
N ILE A 218 8.26 -7.25 -12.02
CA ILE A 218 9.27 -8.27 -11.73
C ILE A 218 8.72 -9.34 -10.78
N ILE A 219 8.09 -8.93 -9.67
CA ILE A 219 7.53 -9.87 -8.67
C ILE A 219 6.43 -10.74 -9.29
N ILE A 220 5.51 -10.17 -10.07
CA ILE A 220 4.46 -10.92 -10.78
C ILE A 220 5.08 -11.96 -11.71
N THR A 221 6.12 -11.58 -12.45
CA THR A 221 6.80 -12.49 -13.37
C THR A 221 7.42 -13.68 -12.63
N ILE A 222 8.16 -13.41 -11.54
CA ILE A 222 8.80 -14.46 -10.73
C ILE A 222 7.76 -15.38 -10.08
N ASN A 223 6.71 -14.80 -9.48
CA ASN A 223 5.68 -15.56 -8.78
C ASN A 223 4.76 -16.35 -9.73
N SER A 224 4.73 -16.00 -11.01
CA SER A 224 3.99 -16.75 -12.03
C SER A 224 4.73 -17.99 -12.52
N PHE A 225 5.99 -18.21 -12.15
CA PHE A 225 6.70 -19.43 -12.50
C PHE A 225 6.12 -20.63 -11.75
N GLY A 226 5.69 -21.65 -12.49
CA GLY A 226 5.07 -22.85 -11.91
C GLY A 226 3.57 -22.71 -11.63
N THR A 227 2.92 -21.63 -12.05
CA THR A 227 1.46 -21.49 -12.02
C THR A 227 0.84 -21.71 -13.42
N GLU A 228 -0.49 -21.82 -13.50
CA GLU A 228 -1.22 -21.98 -14.76
C GLU A 228 -1.40 -20.65 -15.54
N LEU A 229 -0.76 -19.57 -15.08
CA LEU A 229 -0.90 -18.24 -15.69
C LEU A 229 -0.21 -18.19 -17.06
N THR A 230 -0.98 -17.88 -18.10
CA THR A 230 -0.42 -17.74 -19.46
C THR A 230 0.43 -16.48 -19.59
N LYS A 231 1.34 -16.46 -20.58
CA LYS A 231 2.15 -15.26 -20.89
C LYS A 231 1.29 -14.06 -21.27
N ASP A 232 0.19 -14.29 -21.98
CA ASP A 232 -0.72 -13.22 -22.41
C ASP A 232 -1.49 -12.62 -21.23
N ASP A 233 -1.89 -13.43 -20.26
CA ASP A 233 -2.54 -12.93 -19.04
C ASP A 233 -1.55 -12.19 -18.15
N ARG A 234 -0.30 -12.65 -18.09
CA ARG A 234 0.78 -11.94 -17.37
C ARG A 234 0.95 -10.50 -17.87
N VAL A 235 0.91 -10.29 -19.19
CA VAL A 235 1.01 -8.94 -19.80
C VAL A 235 -0.12 -8.02 -19.35
N LYS A 236 -1.33 -8.56 -19.16
CA LYS A 236 -2.49 -7.77 -18.71
C LYS A 236 -2.32 -7.28 -17.26
N LEU A 237 -1.54 -7.99 -16.43
CA LEU A 237 -1.31 -7.62 -15.03
C LEU A 237 -0.25 -6.54 -14.83
N TYR A 238 0.61 -6.29 -15.82
CA TYR A 238 1.67 -5.29 -15.67
C TYR A 238 1.11 -3.86 -15.72
N PRO A 239 1.48 -3.00 -14.75
CA PRO A 239 1.25 -1.57 -14.86
C PRO A 239 2.00 -0.99 -16.05
N LYS A 240 1.35 -0.16 -16.87
CA LYS A 240 1.95 0.49 -18.05
C LYS A 240 2.66 1.80 -17.71
N VAL A 241 3.24 1.86 -16.50
CA VAL A 241 3.99 3.00 -15.97
C VAL A 241 5.33 2.47 -15.46
N GLY A 242 6.39 3.25 -15.56
CA GLY A 242 7.73 2.81 -15.13
C GLY A 242 8.80 2.94 -16.20
N LYS A 243 10.04 2.57 -15.84
CA LYS A 243 11.17 2.55 -16.79
C LYS A 243 11.17 1.28 -17.65
N LEU A 244 10.57 0.19 -17.17
CA LEU A 244 10.46 -1.06 -17.93
C LEU A 244 9.42 -0.98 -19.07
N TYR A 245 8.51 -0.01 -19.05
CA TYR A 245 7.56 0.18 -20.14
C TYR A 245 8.20 0.94 -21.32
N PRO A 246 8.05 0.49 -22.60
CA PRO A 246 7.30 -0.69 -23.07
C PRO A 246 8.15 -1.97 -23.25
N ASP A 247 9.44 -1.84 -23.58
CA ASP A 247 10.26 -2.95 -24.08
C ASP A 247 10.64 -3.96 -23.00
N GLY A 248 10.88 -3.48 -21.78
CA GLY A 248 11.23 -4.29 -20.62
C GLY A 248 10.08 -5.19 -20.18
N LEU A 249 8.84 -4.67 -20.19
CA LEU A 249 7.66 -5.48 -19.92
C LEU A 249 7.45 -6.56 -20.99
N ALA A 250 7.69 -6.25 -22.26
CA ALA A 250 7.61 -7.24 -23.34
C ALA A 250 8.70 -8.32 -23.23
N ALA A 251 9.86 -7.99 -22.64
CA ALA A 251 10.90 -8.95 -22.32
C ALA A 251 10.51 -9.83 -21.12
N LEU A 252 10.00 -9.23 -20.02
CA LEU A 252 9.51 -9.96 -18.85
C LEU A 252 8.35 -10.91 -19.17
N ALA A 253 7.44 -10.51 -20.06
CA ALA A 253 6.35 -11.34 -20.53
C ALA A 253 6.82 -12.64 -21.20
N ARG A 254 7.98 -12.59 -21.87
CA ARG A 254 8.55 -13.74 -22.57
C ARG A 254 9.40 -14.62 -21.66
N ALA A 255 9.82 -14.10 -20.51
CA ALA A 255 10.71 -14.80 -19.59
C ALA A 255 10.07 -16.07 -19.02
N ASP A 256 10.82 -17.16 -19.05
CA ASP A 256 10.43 -18.49 -18.56
C ASP A 256 11.23 -18.94 -17.33
N ASP A 257 12.33 -18.25 -17.02
CA ASP A 257 13.20 -18.58 -15.90
C ASP A 257 13.71 -17.31 -15.19
N TYR A 258 14.30 -17.51 -14.01
CA TYR A 258 14.83 -16.43 -13.18
C TYR A 258 16.03 -15.72 -13.82
N GLU A 259 16.87 -16.43 -14.57
CA GLU A 259 18.06 -15.86 -15.22
C GLU A 259 17.67 -14.87 -16.32
N GLN A 260 16.60 -15.15 -17.07
CA GLN A 260 16.05 -14.24 -18.08
C GLN A 260 15.48 -12.97 -17.44
N VAL A 261 14.77 -13.08 -16.32
CA VAL A 261 14.28 -11.92 -15.56
C VAL A 261 15.44 -11.06 -15.07
N LYS A 262 16.49 -11.70 -14.55
CA LYS A 262 17.72 -11.03 -14.12
C LYS A 262 18.41 -10.32 -15.29
N ALA A 263 18.55 -10.97 -16.44
CA ALA A 263 19.15 -10.36 -17.62
C ALA A 263 18.38 -9.10 -18.06
N VAL A 264 17.04 -9.14 -18.04
CA VAL A 264 16.21 -7.96 -18.32
C VAL A 264 16.47 -6.86 -17.28
N ALA A 265 16.50 -7.19 -15.99
CA ALA A 265 16.74 -6.21 -14.94
C ALA A 265 18.15 -5.56 -15.04
N GLU A 266 19.18 -6.32 -15.44
CA GLU A 266 20.54 -5.81 -15.63
C GLU A 266 20.62 -4.73 -16.73
N TYR A 267 19.82 -4.84 -17.80
CA TYR A 267 19.77 -3.81 -18.84
C TYR A 267 19.27 -2.45 -18.32
N TYR A 268 18.36 -2.45 -17.33
CA TYR A 268 17.77 -1.23 -16.77
C TYR A 268 18.45 -0.77 -15.47
N ALA A 269 19.36 -1.56 -14.90
CA ALA A 269 20.14 -1.18 -13.72
C ALA A 269 21.19 -0.09 -14.00
N VAL A 270 21.53 0.14 -15.28
CA VAL A 270 22.58 1.07 -15.72
C VAL A 270 22.02 2.42 -16.21
N SER A 271 20.70 2.62 -16.14
CA SER A 271 19.97 3.79 -16.68
C SER A 271 19.15 4.56 -15.65
#